data_AF-A0A5P9F4M2-F1
#
_entry.id   AF-A0A5P9F4M2-F1
#
_cell.length_a   1.000
_cell.length_b   1.000
_cell.length_c   1.000
_cell.angle_alpha   90.00
_cell.angle_beta   90.00
_cell.angle_gamma   90.00
#
_symmetry.space_group_name_H-M   'P 1'
#
loop_
_entity.id
_entity.type
_entity.pdbx_description
1 polymer ?
#
loop_
_entity_poly.entity_id
_entity_poly.type
_entity_poly.pdbx_seq_one_letter_code
_entity_poly.pdbx_strand_id
1 'polypeptide(L)'
;MGENEAGPQTPGAASWDKYAAMYRGWPVWKGKVVIGRMTGAAARGLFVALLALLPALVLPDVAADSTQISVLMALLAAFLTFVEYNSNFPSIVEFRDAPPFNRLRFVALFATVLLLSLILRGTAEPTLLTGALTSVGTIIGNAVDFPYSPVRLVVLMLPETASPQLVASVRTSAGLAYLISLVAMTAFLILVRLMNWPARQGIFNVWINLPLFDPTVGGDVIYRLQRDARVNIALGFLLPFIIPALVKAAADLIDPITLQNPQTLIWTLSAWAFLPASMIMRGLAMGKVADMIQDKRRRAYADAETPFQPA
;
A
#
# COMPACT_ATOMS: atom_id res chain seq x y z
N MET A 1 45.07 6.45 4.04
CA MET A 1 45.44 5.40 3.07
C MET A 1 45.71 4.12 3.86
N GLY A 2 45.24 2.97 3.37
CA GLY A 2 45.26 1.66 4.04
C GLY A 2 43.85 1.29 4.54
N GLU A 3 42.96 0.85 3.66
CA GLU A 3 42.68 -0.56 3.31
C GLU A 3 41.81 -1.29 4.36
N ASN A 4 40.48 -1.16 4.20
CA ASN A 4 39.52 -2.12 4.73
C ASN A 4 39.10 -3.02 3.57
N GLU A 5 39.93 -4.03 3.31
CA GLU A 5 39.59 -5.13 2.41
C GLU A 5 38.54 -6.02 3.05
N ALA A 6 37.40 -6.19 2.38
CA ALA A 6 36.45 -7.26 2.69
C ALA A 6 36.47 -8.24 1.51
N GLY A 7 37.29 -9.28 1.66
CA GLY A 7 37.24 -10.49 0.83
C GLY A 7 35.95 -11.29 1.05
N PRO A 8 35.72 -12.34 0.25
CA PRO A 8 34.45 -13.06 0.19
C PRO A 8 34.23 -13.89 1.47
N GLN A 9 33.24 -13.51 2.28
CA GLN A 9 32.84 -14.27 3.47
C GLN A 9 32.04 -15.52 3.05
N THR A 10 32.57 -16.70 3.36
CA THR A 10 31.85 -17.97 3.41
C THR A 10 30.88 -18.00 4.60
N PRO A 11 29.73 -18.70 4.50
CA PRO A 11 28.64 -18.59 5.48
C PRO A 11 28.82 -19.60 6.63
N GLY A 12 28.97 -19.09 7.84
CA GLY A 12 28.97 -19.89 9.07
C GLY A 12 28.97 -19.01 10.31
N ALA A 13 28.26 -19.46 11.35
CA ALA A 13 28.05 -18.83 12.65
C ALA A 13 26.94 -17.77 12.72
N ALA A 14 25.78 -18.25 13.17
CA ALA A 14 24.77 -17.47 13.86
C ALA A 14 25.40 -16.79 15.08
N SER A 15 25.58 -15.47 15.02
CA SER A 15 25.87 -14.64 16.18
C SER A 15 25.01 -13.39 16.07
N TRP A 16 23.85 -13.43 16.72
CA TRP A 16 23.15 -12.21 17.08
C TRP A 16 23.79 -11.69 18.36
N ASP A 17 24.77 -10.81 18.19
CA ASP A 17 25.29 -10.02 19.29
C ASP A 17 24.14 -9.19 19.88
N LYS A 18 24.06 -9.07 21.21
CA LYS A 18 23.09 -8.15 21.86
C LYS A 18 23.22 -6.70 21.36
N TYR A 19 24.37 -6.38 20.74
CA TYR A 19 24.71 -5.13 20.08
C TYR A 19 24.40 -5.07 18.57
N ALA A 20 23.99 -6.17 17.93
CA ALA A 20 23.61 -6.19 16.51
C ALA A 20 22.32 -5.39 16.23
N ALA A 21 21.49 -5.17 17.26
CA ALA A 21 20.39 -4.21 17.21
C ALA A 21 20.84 -2.74 17.38
N MET A 22 22.09 -2.51 17.80
CA MET A 22 22.65 -1.18 18.06
C MET A 22 23.44 -0.63 16.85
N TYR A 23 23.94 -1.51 15.97
CA TYR A 23 24.64 -1.09 14.74
C TYR A 23 23.69 -0.96 13.55
N ARG A 24 23.44 0.30 13.15
CA ARG A 24 22.83 0.65 11.86
C ARG A 24 23.80 0.30 10.72
N GLY A 25 23.84 -0.96 10.30
CA GLY A 25 24.52 -1.37 9.07
C GLY A 25 23.73 -0.90 7.85
N TRP A 26 23.99 0.33 7.38
CA TRP A 26 23.44 0.80 6.11
C TRP A 26 24.14 0.07 4.96
N PRO A 27 23.40 -0.50 4.00
CA PRO A 27 24.04 -1.09 2.85
C PRO A 27 24.73 0.02 2.04
N VAL A 28 26.06 -0.04 1.94
CA VAL A 28 26.87 0.85 1.11
C VAL A 28 27.02 0.21 -0.27
N TRP A 29 26.32 0.77 -1.25
CA TRP A 29 26.27 0.23 -2.61
C TRP A 29 27.41 0.76 -3.47
N LYS A 30 28.07 -0.11 -4.25
CA LYS A 30 29.16 0.27 -5.18
C LYS A 30 28.86 -0.18 -6.62
N GLY A 31 29.35 0.58 -7.60
CA GLY A 31 29.41 0.19 -9.02
C GLY A 31 28.05 -0.13 -9.67
N LYS A 32 27.96 -1.29 -10.34
CA LYS A 32 26.79 -1.73 -11.15
C LYS A 32 25.46 -1.77 -10.37
N VAL A 33 25.53 -1.95 -9.04
CA VAL A 33 24.34 -1.97 -8.17
C VAL A 33 23.68 -0.60 -8.07
N VAL A 34 24.46 0.48 -8.18
CA VAL A 34 23.95 1.86 -8.18
C VAL A 34 23.15 2.13 -9.47
N ILE A 35 23.69 1.71 -10.62
CA ILE A 35 23.01 1.88 -11.92
C ILE A 35 21.70 1.11 -11.96
N GLY A 36 21.71 -0.17 -11.55
CA GLY A 36 20.49 -0.99 -11.50
C GLY A 36 19.42 -0.46 -10.55
N ARG A 37 19.85 0.20 -9.46
CA ARG A 37 18.94 0.85 -8.52
C ARG A 37 18.34 2.12 -9.08
N MET A 38 19.15 2.97 -9.71
CA MET A 38 18.68 4.20 -10.36
C MET A 38 17.67 3.90 -11.45
N THR A 39 17.95 2.92 -12.32
CA THR A 39 17.00 2.51 -13.37
C THR A 39 15.73 1.91 -12.78
N GLY A 40 15.85 1.08 -11.74
CA GLY A 40 14.70 0.55 -11.02
C GLY A 40 13.85 1.62 -10.33
N ALA A 41 14.48 2.64 -9.74
CA ALA A 41 13.79 3.77 -9.12
C ALA A 41 13.08 4.63 -10.18
N ALA A 42 13.73 4.88 -11.32
CA ALA A 42 13.16 5.62 -12.44
C ALA A 42 11.93 4.90 -13.04
N ALA A 43 12.01 3.59 -13.24
CA ALA A 43 10.89 2.79 -13.73
C ALA A 43 9.69 2.84 -12.76
N ARG A 44 9.92 2.77 -11.45
CA ARG A 44 8.86 2.91 -10.43
C ARG A 44 8.25 4.31 -10.45
N GLY A 45 9.08 5.34 -10.53
CA GLY A 45 8.62 6.73 -10.68
C GLY A 45 7.73 6.90 -11.91
N LEU A 46 8.13 6.34 -13.05
CA LEU A 46 7.33 6.35 -14.27
C LEU A 46 5.99 5.64 -14.10
N PHE A 47 5.95 4.45 -13.49
CA PHE A 47 4.70 3.74 -13.23
C PHE A 47 3.75 4.50 -12.31
N VAL A 48 4.28 5.18 -11.29
CA VAL A 48 3.47 6.05 -10.41
C VAL A 48 2.98 7.28 -11.16
N ALA A 49 3.80 7.87 -12.04
CA ALA A 49 3.38 8.97 -12.91
C ALA A 49 2.22 8.56 -13.83
N LEU A 50 2.34 7.39 -14.47
CA LEU A 50 1.31 6.83 -15.35
C LEU A 50 0.01 6.56 -14.59
N LEU A 51 0.11 6.01 -13.37
CA LEU A 51 -1.04 5.83 -12.49
C LEU A 51 -1.74 7.16 -12.18
N ALA A 52 -0.97 8.20 -11.84
CA ALA A 52 -1.50 9.52 -11.51
C ALA A 52 -2.17 10.20 -12.72
N LEU A 53 -1.61 10.04 -13.92
CA LEU A 53 -2.16 10.57 -15.17
C LEU A 53 -3.36 9.78 -15.71
N LEU A 54 -3.57 8.56 -15.23
CA LEU A 54 -4.46 7.60 -15.87
C LEU A 54 -5.90 8.13 -16.07
N PRO A 55 -6.55 8.78 -15.08
CA PRO A 55 -7.88 9.35 -15.30
C PRO A 55 -7.90 10.41 -16.39
N ALA A 56 -6.91 11.31 -16.40
CA ALA A 56 -6.81 12.39 -17.39
C ALA A 56 -6.54 11.88 -18.81
N LEU A 57 -5.85 10.74 -18.94
CA LEU A 57 -5.57 10.12 -20.24
C LEU A 57 -6.75 9.31 -20.79
N VAL A 58 -7.60 8.76 -19.92
CA VAL A 58 -8.69 7.85 -20.30
C VAL A 58 -10.02 8.58 -20.48
N LEU A 59 -10.29 9.61 -19.66
CA LEU A 59 -11.56 10.34 -19.72
C LEU A 59 -11.60 11.30 -20.92
N PRO A 60 -12.74 11.39 -21.62
CA PRO A 60 -12.93 12.37 -22.68
C PRO A 60 -13.18 13.77 -22.09
N ASP A 61 -12.92 14.80 -22.90
CA ASP A 61 -13.25 16.21 -22.63
C ASP A 61 -12.74 16.76 -21.28
N VAL A 62 -11.56 16.33 -20.86
CA VAL A 62 -10.89 16.89 -19.67
C VAL A 62 -10.40 18.31 -19.98
N ALA A 63 -10.87 19.29 -19.19
CA ALA A 63 -10.46 20.69 -19.32
C ALA A 63 -8.92 20.83 -19.28
N ALA A 64 -8.37 21.72 -20.09
CA ALA A 64 -6.92 21.90 -20.23
C ALA A 64 -6.22 22.17 -18.87
N ASP A 65 -6.83 22.99 -18.01
CA ASP A 65 -6.31 23.31 -16.68
C ASP A 65 -6.24 22.06 -15.77
N SER A 66 -7.24 21.18 -15.85
CA SER A 66 -7.26 19.90 -15.10
C SER A 66 -6.17 18.94 -15.58
N THR A 67 -5.90 18.91 -16.88
CA THR A 67 -4.81 18.13 -17.47
C THR A 67 -3.45 18.64 -16.99
N GLN A 68 -3.24 19.96 -16.96
CA GLN A 68 -1.98 20.55 -16.47
C GLN A 68 -1.72 20.22 -15.00
N ILE A 69 -2.74 20.34 -14.14
CA ILE A 69 -2.64 19.96 -12.72
C ILE A 69 -2.31 18.47 -12.58
N SER A 70 -2.95 17.60 -13.37
CA SER A 70 -2.70 16.16 -13.35
C SER A 70 -1.25 15.82 -13.73
N VAL A 71 -0.70 16.49 -14.75
CA VAL A 71 0.70 16.33 -15.17
C VAL A 71 1.65 16.78 -14.06
N LEU A 72 1.41 17.93 -13.43
CA LEU A 72 2.24 18.40 -12.33
C LEU A 72 2.24 17.42 -11.15
N MET A 73 1.06 16.93 -10.76
CA MET A 73 0.92 15.95 -9.69
C MET A 73 1.61 14.62 -10.02
N ALA A 74 1.54 14.18 -11.27
CA ALA A 74 2.23 12.99 -11.74
C ALA A 74 3.75 13.13 -11.72
N LEU A 75 4.28 14.27 -12.17
CA LEU A 75 5.72 14.56 -12.10
C LEU A 75 6.22 14.60 -10.65
N LEU A 76 5.46 15.24 -9.76
CA LEU A 76 5.79 15.27 -8.33
C LEU A 76 5.78 13.86 -7.73
N ALA A 77 4.74 13.06 -7.98
CA ALA A 77 4.64 11.70 -7.48
C ALA A 77 5.76 10.80 -8.04
N ALA A 78 6.13 10.98 -9.31
CA ALA A 78 7.24 10.29 -9.95
C ALA A 78 8.57 10.64 -9.29
N PHE A 79 8.82 11.93 -9.07
CA PHE A 79 10.04 12.43 -8.44
C PHE A 79 10.16 11.93 -7.00
N LEU A 80 9.11 12.03 -6.19
CA LEU A 80 9.10 11.54 -4.82
C LEU A 80 9.35 10.03 -4.77
N THR A 81 8.72 9.27 -5.66
CA THR A 81 8.95 7.82 -5.77
C THR A 81 10.40 7.51 -6.17
N PHE A 82 10.95 8.25 -7.13
CA PHE A 82 12.34 8.09 -7.55
C PHE A 82 13.30 8.33 -6.38
N VAL A 83 13.15 9.46 -5.67
CA VAL A 83 13.98 9.82 -4.52
C VAL A 83 13.90 8.74 -3.44
N GLU A 84 12.71 8.27 -3.10
CA GLU A 84 12.50 7.27 -2.05
C GLU A 84 13.14 5.91 -2.37
N TYR A 85 13.07 5.46 -3.63
CA TYR A 85 13.69 4.19 -4.05
C TYR A 85 15.18 4.31 -4.32
N ASN A 86 15.66 5.51 -4.69
CA ASN A 86 17.09 5.77 -4.90
C ASN A 86 17.83 6.09 -3.58
N SER A 87 17.14 6.58 -2.56
CA SER A 87 17.73 6.98 -1.27
C SER A 87 18.17 5.82 -0.38
N ASN A 88 19.37 5.88 0.19
CA ASN A 88 19.82 4.92 1.20
C ASN A 88 18.97 4.94 2.48
N PHE A 89 18.34 6.09 2.76
CA PHE A 89 17.49 6.34 3.92
C PHE A 89 16.03 6.43 3.44
N PRO A 90 15.28 5.32 3.42
CA PRO A 90 13.85 5.39 3.15
C PRO A 90 13.16 6.19 4.26
N SER A 91 12.09 6.88 3.90
CA SER A 91 11.41 7.83 4.78
C SER A 91 9.90 7.59 4.83
N ILE A 92 9.31 7.15 3.72
CA ILE A 92 7.85 7.10 3.53
C ILE A 92 7.39 5.69 3.16
N VAL A 93 8.14 5.00 2.28
CA VAL A 93 7.71 3.72 1.71
C VAL A 93 8.19 2.58 2.59
N GLU A 94 7.25 2.07 3.39
CA GLU A 94 7.46 0.85 4.15
C GLU A 94 7.49 -0.39 3.25
N PHE A 95 8.17 -1.43 3.71
CA PHE A 95 8.34 -2.71 3.04
C PHE A 95 8.92 -2.57 1.63
N ARG A 96 9.73 -1.52 1.41
CA ARG A 96 10.33 -1.16 0.13
C ARG A 96 11.06 -2.34 -0.53
N ASP A 97 11.82 -3.07 0.28
CA ASP A 97 12.69 -4.17 -0.14
C ASP A 97 12.11 -5.53 0.32
N ALA A 98 10.78 -5.60 0.51
CA ALA A 98 10.06 -6.81 0.87
C ALA A 98 8.94 -7.17 -0.13
N PRO A 99 9.30 -7.62 -1.35
CA PRO A 99 8.31 -8.08 -2.32
C PRO A 99 7.43 -9.19 -1.72
N PRO A 100 6.17 -9.35 -2.15
CA PRO A 100 5.44 -8.56 -3.14
C PRO A 100 4.60 -7.42 -2.54
N PHE A 101 4.81 -7.01 -1.27
CA PHE A 101 3.91 -6.07 -0.56
C PHE A 101 3.56 -4.81 -1.38
N ASN A 102 4.57 -4.03 -1.76
CA ASN A 102 4.35 -2.80 -2.53
C ASN A 102 3.91 -3.06 -3.98
N ARG A 103 4.26 -4.22 -4.55
CA ARG A 103 3.83 -4.60 -5.92
C ARG A 103 2.34 -4.86 -5.95
N LEU A 104 1.83 -5.61 -4.96
CA LEU A 104 0.41 -5.92 -4.84
C LEU A 104 -0.40 -4.65 -4.60
N ARG A 105 0.08 -3.76 -3.72
CA ARG A 105 -0.54 -2.45 -3.48
C ARG A 105 -0.60 -1.59 -4.74
N PHE A 106 0.50 -1.50 -5.48
CA PHE A 106 0.53 -0.76 -6.75
C PHE A 106 -0.45 -1.35 -7.76
N VAL A 107 -0.43 -2.68 -7.99
CA VAL A 107 -1.32 -3.35 -8.94
C VAL A 107 -2.79 -3.17 -8.56
N ALA A 108 -3.14 -3.29 -7.28
CA ALA A 108 -4.51 -3.08 -6.81
C ALA A 108 -4.99 -1.65 -7.05
N LEU A 109 -4.16 -0.65 -6.71
CA LEU A 109 -4.50 0.76 -6.92
C LEU A 109 -4.60 1.08 -8.43
N PHE A 110 -3.66 0.59 -9.23
CA PHE A 110 -3.67 0.75 -10.68
C PHE A 110 -4.91 0.13 -11.32
N ALA A 111 -5.24 -1.12 -10.96
CA ALA A 111 -6.45 -1.78 -11.44
C ALA A 111 -7.71 -0.99 -11.03
N THR A 112 -7.75 -0.47 -9.81
CA THR A 112 -8.90 0.34 -9.34
C THR A 112 -9.05 1.60 -10.18
N VAL A 113 -8.00 2.42 -10.27
CA VAL A 113 -8.04 3.68 -11.03
C VAL A 113 -8.35 3.41 -12.50
N LEU A 114 -7.74 2.40 -13.13
CA LEU A 114 -8.00 2.04 -14.51
C LEU A 114 -9.46 1.65 -14.73
N LEU A 115 -9.98 0.71 -13.95
CA LEU A 115 -11.32 0.18 -14.16
C LEU A 115 -12.39 1.23 -13.85
N LEU A 116 -12.19 2.08 -12.84
CA LEU A 116 -13.10 3.20 -12.60
C LEU A 116 -13.04 4.24 -13.72
N SER A 117 -11.85 4.54 -14.25
CA SER A 117 -11.70 5.44 -15.40
C SER A 117 -12.44 4.91 -16.63
N LEU A 118 -12.38 3.60 -16.89
CA LEU A 118 -13.10 2.96 -17.98
C LEU A 118 -14.62 2.96 -17.79
N ILE A 119 -15.11 2.72 -16.56
CA ILE A 119 -16.54 2.82 -16.24
C ILE A 119 -17.06 4.23 -16.52
N LEU A 120 -16.35 5.25 -16.01
CA LEU A 120 -16.78 6.64 -16.21
C LEU A 120 -16.63 7.11 -17.65
N ARG A 121 -15.59 6.69 -18.38
CA ARG A 121 -15.47 6.93 -19.82
C ARG A 121 -16.69 6.38 -20.57
N GLY A 122 -17.19 5.21 -20.17
CA GLY A 122 -18.36 4.57 -20.78
C GLY A 122 -19.65 5.39 -20.72
N THR A 123 -19.71 6.44 -19.89
CA THR A 123 -20.85 7.36 -19.86
C THR A 123 -20.91 8.30 -21.06
N ALA A 124 -19.75 8.68 -21.60
CA ALA A 124 -19.62 9.54 -22.77
C ALA A 124 -19.33 8.74 -24.05
N GLU A 125 -18.52 7.69 -23.94
CA GLU A 125 -18.14 6.81 -25.06
C GLU A 125 -18.43 5.34 -24.72
N PRO A 126 -19.69 4.88 -24.86
CA PRO A 126 -20.07 3.51 -24.56
C PRO A 126 -19.40 2.51 -25.51
N THR A 127 -18.85 1.44 -24.96
CA THR A 127 -18.29 0.30 -25.70
C THR A 127 -18.71 -1.00 -25.02
N LEU A 128 -18.51 -2.14 -25.69
CA LEU A 128 -18.79 -3.46 -25.07
C LEU A 128 -17.99 -3.65 -23.78
N LEU A 129 -16.72 -3.22 -23.75
CA LEU A 129 -15.87 -3.33 -22.57
C LEU A 129 -16.39 -2.45 -21.41
N THR A 130 -16.67 -1.18 -21.67
CA THR A 130 -17.12 -0.25 -20.62
C THR A 130 -18.51 -0.62 -20.09
N GLY A 131 -19.40 -1.14 -20.96
CA GLY A 131 -20.69 -1.70 -20.56
C GLY A 131 -20.58 -2.96 -19.69
N ALA A 132 -19.69 -3.89 -20.05
CA ALA A 132 -19.43 -5.09 -19.26
C ALA A 132 -18.87 -4.75 -17.87
N LEU A 133 -17.88 -3.85 -17.79
CA LEU A 133 -17.31 -3.37 -16.53
C LEU A 133 -18.36 -2.68 -15.65
N THR A 134 -19.19 -1.82 -16.25
CA THR A 134 -20.31 -1.16 -15.55
C THR A 134 -21.30 -2.17 -14.99
N SER A 135 -21.63 -3.22 -15.76
CA SER A 135 -22.55 -4.27 -15.33
C SER A 135 -21.99 -5.05 -14.14
N VAL A 136 -20.71 -5.45 -14.21
CA VAL A 136 -20.01 -6.13 -13.10
C VAL A 136 -20.01 -5.25 -11.85
N GLY A 137 -19.61 -3.98 -11.98
CA GLY A 137 -19.60 -3.02 -10.88
C GLY A 137 -20.99 -2.81 -10.28
N THR A 138 -22.05 -2.81 -11.11
CA THR A 138 -23.43 -2.63 -10.66
C THR A 138 -23.92 -3.84 -9.87
N ILE A 139 -23.64 -5.05 -10.36
CA ILE A 139 -24.00 -6.31 -9.67
C ILE A 139 -23.31 -6.36 -8.30
N ILE A 140 -22.00 -6.13 -8.26
CA ILE A 140 -21.22 -6.14 -7.02
C ILE A 140 -21.67 -5.02 -6.08
N GLY A 141 -21.83 -3.81 -6.62
CA GLY A 141 -22.26 -2.64 -5.88
C GLY A 141 -23.59 -2.90 -5.18
N ASN A 142 -24.58 -3.42 -5.90
CA ASN A 142 -25.88 -3.77 -5.30
C ASN A 142 -25.78 -4.92 -4.30
N ALA A 143 -24.97 -5.95 -4.58
CA ALA A 143 -24.81 -7.09 -3.68
C ALA A 143 -24.15 -6.71 -2.34
N VAL A 144 -23.21 -5.76 -2.37
CA VAL A 144 -22.51 -5.27 -1.17
C VAL A 144 -23.25 -4.10 -0.53
N ASP A 145 -24.31 -3.56 -1.12
CA ASP A 145 -25.05 -2.40 -0.61
C ASP A 145 -26.09 -2.75 0.48
N PHE A 146 -25.64 -3.37 1.58
CA PHE A 146 -26.43 -3.67 2.77
C PHE A 146 -26.13 -2.69 3.93
N PRO A 147 -26.96 -2.63 4.99
CA PRO A 147 -26.73 -1.73 6.12
C PRO A 147 -25.31 -1.86 6.71
N TYR A 148 -24.67 -0.72 6.95
CA TYR A 148 -23.30 -0.60 7.48
C TYR A 148 -22.17 -1.12 6.56
N SER A 149 -22.46 -1.49 5.32
CA SER A 149 -21.40 -1.86 4.39
C SER A 149 -20.58 -0.64 3.93
N PRO A 150 -19.29 -0.81 3.57
CA PRO A 150 -18.48 0.29 3.04
C PRO A 150 -19.05 0.94 1.78
N VAL A 151 -19.78 0.19 0.96
CA VAL A 151 -20.47 0.73 -0.24
C VAL A 151 -21.64 1.62 0.17
N ARG A 152 -22.47 1.16 1.13
CA ARG A 152 -23.59 1.95 1.67
C ARG A 152 -23.08 3.23 2.31
N LEU A 153 -22.00 3.15 3.08
CA LEU A 153 -21.42 4.28 3.81
C LEU A 153 -20.92 5.39 2.89
N VAL A 154 -20.35 5.05 1.72
CA VAL A 154 -19.98 6.04 0.70
C VAL A 154 -21.19 6.73 0.11
N VAL A 155 -22.21 5.95 -0.26
CA VAL A 155 -23.45 6.50 -0.83
C VAL A 155 -24.11 7.46 0.16
N LEU A 156 -24.04 7.17 1.46
CA LEU A 156 -24.55 8.06 2.52
C LEU A 156 -23.74 9.35 2.72
N MET A 157 -22.57 9.50 2.10
CA MET A 157 -21.83 10.77 2.06
C MET A 157 -22.38 11.72 0.99
N LEU A 158 -23.20 11.24 0.06
CA LEU A 158 -23.86 12.09 -0.92
C LEU A 158 -24.94 12.96 -0.27
N PRO A 159 -25.16 14.19 -0.76
CA PRO A 159 -26.26 15.02 -0.31
C PRO A 159 -27.60 14.37 -0.67
N GLU A 160 -28.64 14.67 0.11
CA GLU A 160 -30.00 14.15 -0.14
C GLU A 160 -30.57 14.60 -1.50
N THR A 161 -30.04 15.69 -2.06
CA THR A 161 -30.38 16.23 -3.38
C THR A 161 -29.63 15.56 -4.54
N ALA A 162 -28.76 14.59 -4.26
CA ALA A 162 -27.99 13.91 -5.29
C ALA A 162 -28.91 13.17 -6.28
N SER A 163 -28.61 13.30 -7.58
CA SER A 163 -29.41 12.65 -8.61
C SER A 163 -29.32 11.12 -8.50
N PRO A 164 -30.38 10.37 -8.87
CA PRO A 164 -30.35 8.91 -8.89
C PRO A 164 -29.20 8.34 -9.74
N GLN A 165 -28.82 9.05 -10.81
CA GLN A 165 -27.71 8.68 -11.69
C GLN A 165 -26.36 8.80 -10.97
N LEU A 166 -26.14 9.86 -10.20
CA LEU A 166 -24.92 10.02 -9.40
C LEU A 166 -24.83 8.94 -8.32
N VAL A 167 -25.94 8.65 -7.63
CA VAL A 167 -26.02 7.59 -6.62
C VAL A 167 -25.67 6.22 -7.23
N ALA A 168 -26.22 5.91 -8.40
CA ALA A 168 -25.90 4.67 -9.11
C ALA A 168 -24.42 4.60 -9.53
N SER A 169 -23.88 5.68 -10.08
CA SER A 169 -22.47 5.77 -10.50
C SER A 169 -21.50 5.57 -9.32
N VAL A 170 -21.78 6.22 -8.19
CA VAL A 170 -20.99 6.08 -6.96
C VAL A 170 -21.09 4.67 -6.41
N ARG A 171 -22.29 4.07 -6.35
CA ARG A 171 -22.48 2.69 -5.88
C ARG A 171 -21.73 1.68 -6.75
N THR A 172 -21.87 1.77 -8.07
CA THR A 172 -21.21 0.88 -9.04
C THR A 172 -19.69 0.98 -8.93
N SER A 173 -19.16 2.20 -8.86
CA SER A 173 -17.72 2.45 -8.74
C SER A 173 -17.17 2.01 -7.37
N ALA A 174 -17.90 2.27 -6.28
CA ALA A 174 -17.52 1.87 -4.94
C ALA A 174 -17.52 0.34 -4.77
N GLY A 175 -18.51 -0.34 -5.35
CA GLY A 175 -18.58 -1.81 -5.37
C GLY A 175 -17.36 -2.44 -6.02
N LEU A 176 -16.96 -1.94 -7.20
CA LEU A 176 -15.79 -2.47 -7.90
C LEU A 176 -14.47 -2.14 -7.17
N ALA A 177 -14.30 -0.91 -6.69
CA ALA A 177 -13.11 -0.52 -5.93
C ALA A 177 -12.95 -1.37 -4.65
N TYR A 178 -14.05 -1.62 -3.95
CA TYR A 178 -14.04 -2.45 -2.75
C TYR A 178 -13.76 -3.92 -3.05
N LEU A 179 -14.26 -4.48 -4.16
CA LEU A 179 -13.90 -5.83 -4.58
C LEU A 179 -12.40 -5.96 -4.83
N ILE A 180 -11.81 -5.01 -5.56
CA ILE A 180 -10.37 -5.03 -5.88
C ILE A 180 -9.54 -4.95 -4.59
N SER A 181 -9.93 -4.09 -3.63
CA SER A 181 -9.22 -3.99 -2.36
C SER A 181 -9.34 -5.26 -1.51
N LEU A 182 -10.51 -5.92 -1.53
CA LEU A 182 -10.73 -7.21 -0.86
C LEU A 182 -9.90 -8.34 -1.50
N VAL A 183 -9.83 -8.39 -2.83
CA VAL A 183 -8.99 -9.35 -3.57
C VAL A 183 -7.51 -9.13 -3.23
N ALA A 184 -7.05 -7.88 -3.23
CA ALA A 184 -5.67 -7.56 -2.87
C ALA A 184 -5.35 -7.95 -1.41
N MET A 185 -6.23 -7.63 -0.47
CA MET A 185 -6.07 -8.01 0.94
C MET A 185 -6.04 -9.54 1.11
N THR A 186 -6.93 -10.26 0.42
CA THR A 186 -7.00 -11.73 0.47
C THR A 186 -5.75 -12.36 -0.13
N ALA A 187 -5.29 -11.87 -1.28
CA ALA A 187 -4.05 -12.29 -1.90
C ALA A 187 -2.84 -12.07 -0.95
N PHE A 188 -2.79 -10.93 -0.26
CA PHE A 188 -1.75 -10.68 0.72
C PHE A 188 -1.82 -11.62 1.92
N LEU A 189 -3.01 -11.89 2.43
CA LEU A 189 -3.21 -12.84 3.53
C LEU A 189 -2.73 -14.24 3.13
N ILE A 190 -3.04 -14.69 1.92
CA ILE A 190 -2.54 -15.97 1.37
C ILE A 190 -1.00 -15.96 1.29
N LEU A 191 -0.40 -14.87 0.83
CA LEU A 191 1.07 -14.74 0.77
C LEU A 191 1.72 -14.85 2.16
N VAL A 192 1.13 -14.22 3.16
CA VAL A 192 1.62 -14.24 4.55
C VAL A 192 1.43 -15.62 5.20
N ARG A 193 0.28 -16.28 4.96
CA ARG A 193 -0.10 -17.52 5.66
C ARG A 193 0.38 -18.79 4.97
N LEU A 194 0.29 -18.86 3.65
CA LEU A 194 0.59 -20.08 2.88
C LEU A 194 1.98 -20.06 2.25
N MET A 195 2.47 -18.87 1.86
CA MET A 195 3.74 -18.76 1.12
C MET A 195 4.94 -18.37 2.00
N ASN A 196 4.77 -18.36 3.32
CA ASN A 196 5.83 -18.04 4.30
C ASN A 196 6.58 -16.73 4.02
N TRP A 197 5.88 -15.73 3.45
CA TRP A 197 6.43 -14.38 3.39
C TRP A 197 6.70 -13.86 4.83
N PRO A 198 7.80 -13.10 5.09
CA PRO A 198 8.87 -12.68 4.18
C PRO A 198 10.07 -13.65 4.10
N ALA A 199 10.03 -14.78 4.80
CA ALA A 199 11.20 -15.62 5.07
C ALA A 199 11.84 -16.24 3.82
N ARG A 200 11.08 -16.42 2.72
CA ARG A 200 11.58 -17.03 1.48
C ARG A 200 12.42 -16.11 0.58
N GLN A 201 12.50 -14.81 0.88
CA GLN A 201 13.11 -13.82 -0.04
C GLN A 201 14.45 -13.24 0.42
N GLY A 202 15.10 -13.86 1.42
CA GLY A 202 16.40 -13.44 1.93
C GLY A 202 16.34 -12.79 3.31
N ILE A 203 17.40 -12.05 3.68
CA ILE A 203 17.52 -11.42 5.00
C ILE A 203 16.60 -10.20 5.06
N PHE A 204 15.50 -10.32 5.82
CA PHE A 204 14.59 -9.19 6.08
C PHE A 204 15.26 -8.17 7.01
N ASN A 205 15.63 -7.01 6.46
CA ASN A 205 16.11 -5.89 7.25
C ASN A 205 14.92 -5.05 7.74
N VAL A 206 14.67 -5.10 9.05
CA VAL A 206 13.56 -4.39 9.71
C VAL A 206 13.68 -2.88 9.52
N TRP A 207 14.87 -2.31 9.66
CA TRP A 207 15.11 -0.87 9.60
C TRP A 207 14.85 -0.25 8.22
N ILE A 208 15.24 -0.98 7.17
CA ILE A 208 15.02 -0.53 5.79
C ILE A 208 13.53 -0.64 5.42
N ASN A 209 12.85 -1.66 5.92
CA ASN A 209 11.46 -1.93 5.60
C ASN A 209 10.45 -1.24 6.54
N LEU A 210 10.90 -0.73 7.68
CA LEU A 210 10.08 0.01 8.63
C LEU A 210 10.82 1.29 9.06
N PRO A 211 11.01 2.26 8.15
CA PRO A 211 11.81 3.46 8.42
C PRO A 211 11.27 4.34 9.56
N LEU A 212 9.95 4.29 9.79
CA LEU A 212 9.28 5.05 10.86
C LEU A 212 9.31 4.32 12.20
N PHE A 213 9.75 3.07 12.24
CA PHE A 213 9.87 2.30 13.47
C PHE A 213 11.29 2.45 14.00
N ASP A 214 11.43 2.80 15.28
CA ASP A 214 12.72 2.85 15.98
C ASP A 214 12.87 1.64 16.93
N PRO A 215 13.57 0.56 16.54
CA PRO A 215 13.93 -0.57 17.38
C PRO A 215 14.82 -0.25 18.58
N THR A 216 15.53 0.88 18.58
CA THR A 216 16.46 1.24 19.67
C THR A 216 15.82 2.05 20.79
N VAL A 217 14.67 2.69 20.53
CA VAL A 217 13.98 3.52 21.52
C VAL A 217 12.78 2.79 22.12
N GLY A 218 12.82 2.53 23.43
CA GLY A 218 11.71 1.92 24.20
C GLY A 218 11.67 0.39 24.10
N GLY A 219 11.11 -0.25 25.15
CA GLY A 219 11.14 -1.68 25.53
C GLY A 219 11.18 -2.78 24.45
N ASP A 220 10.41 -3.87 24.61
CA ASP A 220 10.55 -5.00 23.69
C ASP A 220 10.01 -4.66 22.28
N VAL A 221 10.89 -4.79 21.28
CA VAL A 221 10.58 -4.57 19.85
C VAL A 221 9.43 -5.44 19.38
N ILE A 222 9.37 -6.71 19.81
CA ILE A 222 8.31 -7.64 19.41
C ILE A 222 6.95 -7.14 19.91
N TYR A 223 6.88 -6.76 21.19
CA TYR A 223 5.65 -6.22 21.78
C TYR A 223 5.15 -4.98 21.04
N ARG A 224 6.06 -4.04 20.70
CA ARG A 224 5.70 -2.82 19.96
C ARG A 224 5.20 -3.14 18.55
N LEU A 225 5.88 -4.02 17.82
CA LEU A 225 5.43 -4.45 16.49
C LEU A 225 4.04 -5.12 16.54
N GLN A 226 3.78 -5.97 17.54
CA GLN A 226 2.47 -6.61 17.72
C GLN A 226 1.37 -5.63 18.11
N ARG A 227 1.69 -4.62 18.94
CA ARG A 227 0.76 -3.54 19.27
C ARG A 227 0.43 -2.73 18.03
N ASP A 228 1.45 -2.27 17.31
CA ASP A 228 1.27 -1.42 16.13
C ASP A 228 0.57 -2.19 15.00
N ALA A 229 0.82 -3.49 14.87
CA ALA A 229 0.07 -4.39 14.00
C ALA A 229 -1.44 -4.39 14.31
N ARG A 230 -1.79 -4.58 15.59
CA ARG A 230 -3.20 -4.56 16.04
C ARG A 230 -3.85 -3.20 15.80
N VAL A 231 -3.13 -2.10 16.07
CA VAL A 231 -3.62 -0.75 15.81
C VAL A 231 -3.88 -0.53 14.33
N ASN A 232 -2.96 -0.93 13.43
CA ASN A 232 -3.15 -0.78 11.99
C ASN A 232 -4.34 -1.60 11.47
N ILE A 233 -4.54 -2.83 11.96
CA ILE A 233 -5.70 -3.66 11.61
C ILE A 233 -7.00 -3.01 12.11
N ALA A 234 -7.03 -2.58 13.37
CA ALA A 234 -8.20 -1.94 13.97
C ALA A 234 -8.57 -0.64 13.23
N LEU A 235 -7.59 0.24 12.99
CA LEU A 235 -7.81 1.47 12.22
C LEU A 235 -8.25 1.17 10.79
N GLY A 236 -7.63 0.20 10.11
CA GLY A 236 -8.06 -0.19 8.77
C GLY A 236 -9.51 -0.67 8.73
N PHE A 237 -9.98 -1.38 9.76
CA PHE A 237 -11.39 -1.76 9.88
C PHE A 237 -12.32 -0.58 10.22
N LEU A 238 -11.86 0.34 11.08
CA LEU A 238 -12.67 1.48 11.55
C LEU A 238 -12.73 2.65 10.56
N LEU A 239 -11.73 2.81 9.69
CA LEU A 239 -11.63 3.94 8.75
C LEU A 239 -12.88 4.12 7.87
N PRO A 240 -13.45 3.07 7.25
CA PRO A 240 -14.70 3.18 6.50
C PRO A 240 -15.90 3.70 7.31
N PHE A 241 -15.84 3.70 8.64
CA PHE A 241 -16.90 4.23 9.51
C PHE A 241 -16.56 5.63 10.00
N ILE A 242 -15.28 5.89 10.30
CA ILE A 242 -14.80 7.18 10.78
C ILE A 242 -14.89 8.24 9.69
N ILE A 243 -14.45 7.95 8.46
CA ILE A 243 -14.38 8.95 7.40
C ILE A 243 -15.77 9.54 7.08
N PRO A 244 -16.85 8.76 6.85
CA PRO A 244 -18.18 9.32 6.58
C PRO A 244 -18.74 10.08 7.77
N ALA A 245 -18.48 9.60 9.00
CA ALA A 245 -18.92 10.28 10.20
C ALA A 245 -18.29 11.69 10.30
N LEU A 246 -16.98 11.80 10.03
CA LEU A 246 -16.28 13.08 9.98
C LEU A 246 -16.77 13.97 8.84
N VAL A 247 -16.97 13.42 7.64
CA VAL A 247 -17.50 14.16 6.49
C VAL A 247 -18.89 14.71 6.80
N LYS A 248 -19.78 13.91 7.40
CA LYS A 248 -21.12 14.39 7.82
C LYS A 248 -21.04 15.44 8.92
N ALA A 249 -20.17 15.27 9.91
CA ALA A 249 -20.01 16.23 11.00
C ALA A 249 -19.45 17.59 10.52
N ALA A 250 -18.66 17.57 9.44
CA ALA A 250 -18.06 18.77 8.85
C ALA A 250 -18.89 19.36 7.68
N ALA A 251 -19.98 18.72 7.27
CA ALA A 251 -20.74 19.10 6.07
C ALA A 251 -21.36 20.50 6.17
N ASP A 252 -21.66 20.99 7.38
CA ASP A 252 -22.17 22.34 7.61
C ASP A 252 -21.07 23.42 7.58
N LEU A 253 -19.79 23.02 7.62
CA LEU A 253 -18.63 23.91 7.70
C LEU A 253 -17.80 23.93 6.40
N ILE A 254 -17.87 22.88 5.58
CA ILE A 254 -17.05 22.69 4.39
C ILE A 254 -17.96 22.26 3.24
N ASP A 255 -17.83 22.92 2.08
CA ASP A 255 -18.57 22.52 0.88
C ASP A 255 -18.35 21.03 0.58
N PRO A 256 -19.43 20.24 0.37
CA PRO A 256 -19.31 18.82 0.09
C PRO A 256 -18.40 18.55 -1.11
N ILE A 257 -17.54 17.53 -1.00
CA ILE A 257 -16.71 17.07 -2.14
C ILE A 257 -17.65 16.75 -3.31
N THR A 258 -17.50 17.48 -4.42
CA THR A 258 -18.31 17.24 -5.61
C THR A 258 -17.89 15.96 -6.31
N LEU A 259 -18.59 14.86 -6.00
CA LEU A 259 -18.44 13.58 -6.70
C LEU A 259 -19.04 13.59 -8.11
N GLN A 260 -19.50 14.75 -8.60
CA GLN A 260 -19.94 14.91 -9.99
C GLN A 260 -18.74 14.96 -10.94
N ASN A 261 -17.58 15.45 -10.50
CA ASN A 261 -16.38 15.44 -11.31
C ASN A 261 -15.83 14.00 -11.41
N PRO A 262 -15.65 13.43 -12.61
CA PRO A 262 -15.21 12.05 -12.77
C PRO A 262 -13.82 11.76 -12.16
N GLN A 263 -12.86 12.68 -12.26
CA GLN A 263 -11.53 12.49 -11.68
C GLN A 263 -11.60 12.50 -10.15
N THR A 264 -12.38 13.42 -9.58
CA THR A 264 -12.62 13.47 -8.13
C THR A 264 -13.26 12.17 -7.65
N LEU A 265 -14.28 11.67 -8.36
CA LEU A 265 -14.93 10.39 -8.03
C LEU A 265 -13.92 9.24 -8.04
N ILE A 266 -13.11 9.11 -9.09
CA ILE A 266 -12.11 8.03 -9.23
C ILE A 266 -11.14 8.06 -8.04
N TRP A 267 -10.56 9.23 -7.72
CA TRP A 267 -9.58 9.33 -6.66
C TRP A 267 -10.19 9.14 -5.27
N THR A 268 -11.37 9.71 -5.01
CA THR A 268 -12.07 9.53 -3.74
C THR A 268 -12.40 8.06 -3.50
N LEU A 269 -12.95 7.35 -4.48
CA LEU A 269 -13.31 5.93 -4.31
C LEU A 269 -12.09 5.00 -4.29
N SER A 270 -11.04 5.35 -5.04
CA SER A 270 -9.77 4.64 -4.96
C SER A 270 -9.17 4.76 -3.56
N ALA A 271 -9.05 5.98 -3.02
CA ALA A 271 -8.56 6.21 -1.67
C ALA A 271 -9.44 5.54 -0.61
N TRP A 272 -10.75 5.67 -0.76
CA TRP A 272 -11.75 5.06 0.12
C TRP A 272 -11.58 3.56 0.30
N ALA A 273 -11.42 2.81 -0.80
CA ALA A 273 -11.26 1.36 -0.74
C ALA A 273 -9.81 0.94 -0.40
N PHE A 274 -8.83 1.69 -0.89
CA PHE A 274 -7.41 1.31 -0.83
C PHE A 274 -6.74 1.62 0.52
N LEU A 275 -7.09 2.73 1.17
CA LEU A 275 -6.47 3.13 2.44
C LEU A 275 -6.77 2.13 3.58
N PRO A 276 -8.05 1.76 3.85
CA PRO A 276 -8.39 0.71 4.81
C PRO A 276 -7.65 -0.60 4.55
N ALA A 277 -7.68 -1.08 3.31
CA ALA A 277 -7.03 -2.33 2.93
C ALA A 277 -5.50 -2.26 3.11
N SER A 278 -4.87 -1.14 2.75
CA SER A 278 -3.44 -0.92 2.94
C SER A 278 -3.04 -0.92 4.42
N MET A 279 -3.86 -0.34 5.31
CA MET A 279 -3.60 -0.38 6.75
C MET A 279 -3.72 -1.80 7.31
N ILE A 280 -4.74 -2.56 6.91
CA ILE A 280 -4.88 -3.96 7.33
C ILE A 280 -3.69 -4.80 6.85
N MET A 281 -3.32 -4.69 5.55
CA MET A 281 -2.16 -5.40 5.01
C MET A 281 -0.87 -5.02 5.74
N ARG A 282 -0.67 -3.73 6.05
CA ARG A 282 0.47 -3.26 6.85
C ARG A 282 0.49 -3.89 8.24
N GLY A 283 -0.65 -3.95 8.93
CA GLY A 283 -0.74 -4.57 10.24
C GLY A 283 -0.46 -6.09 10.19
N LEU A 284 -0.98 -6.79 9.19
CA LEU A 284 -0.66 -8.21 8.95
C LEU A 284 0.85 -8.42 8.72
N ALA A 285 1.47 -7.52 7.94
CA ALA A 285 2.90 -7.57 7.66
C ALA A 285 3.74 -7.36 8.93
N MET A 286 3.42 -6.34 9.74
CA MET A 286 4.10 -6.06 11.01
C MET A 286 3.97 -7.22 12.00
N GLY A 287 2.77 -7.80 12.13
CA GLY A 287 2.54 -8.97 12.98
C GLY A 287 3.40 -10.16 12.55
N LYS A 288 3.45 -10.45 11.25
CA LYS A 288 4.29 -11.53 10.71
C LYS A 288 5.78 -11.30 10.95
N VAL A 289 6.25 -10.06 10.84
CA VAL A 289 7.64 -9.70 11.15
C VAL A 289 7.93 -9.94 12.63
N ALA A 290 7.02 -9.57 13.53
CA ALA A 290 7.17 -9.82 14.96
C ALA A 290 7.29 -11.33 15.28
N ASP A 291 6.41 -12.15 14.69
CA ASP A 291 6.44 -13.61 14.87
C ASP A 291 7.77 -14.21 14.38
N MET A 292 8.25 -13.77 13.20
CA MET A 292 9.54 -14.21 12.66
C MET A 292 10.71 -13.83 13.57
N ILE A 293 10.69 -12.63 14.18
CA ILE A 293 11.74 -12.21 15.13
C ILE A 293 11.66 -13.09 16.39
N GLN A 294 10.45 -13.38 16.88
CA GLN A 294 10.25 -14.25 18.04
C GLN A 294 10.78 -15.67 17.79
N ASP A 295 10.47 -16.26 16.63
CA ASP A 295 10.94 -17.59 16.25
C ASP A 295 12.46 -17.64 16.15
N LYS A 296 13.09 -16.60 15.57
CA LYS A 296 14.54 -16.50 15.49
C LYS A 296 15.19 -16.38 16.88
N ARG A 297 14.60 -15.59 17.79
CA ARG A 297 15.08 -15.51 19.18
C ARG A 297 15.02 -16.87 19.87
N ARG A 298 13.90 -17.58 19.75
CA ARG A 298 13.73 -18.93 20.33
C ARG A 298 14.78 -19.93 19.84
N ARG A 299 15.08 -19.94 18.54
CA ARG A 299 16.12 -20.81 17.96
C ARG A 299 17.51 -20.47 18.48
N ALA A 300 17.86 -19.18 18.53
CA ALA A 300 19.15 -18.74 19.04
C ALA A 300 19.38 -19.13 20.51
N TYR A 301 18.34 -19.08 21.35
CA TYR A 301 18.43 -19.56 22.73
C TYR A 301 18.62 -21.09 22.80
N ALA A 302 17.89 -21.86 21.99
CA ALA A 302 18.03 -23.31 21.94
C ALA A 302 19.43 -23.76 21.44
N ASP A 303 20.00 -23.04 20.47
CA ASP A 303 21.35 -23.30 19.96
C ASP A 303 22.43 -23.00 21.04
N ALA A 304 22.20 -21.99 21.88
CA ALA A 304 23.12 -21.62 22.96
C ALA A 304 23.08 -22.57 24.17
N GLU A 305 21.96 -23.26 24.38
CA GLU A 305 21.78 -24.26 25.45
C GLU A 305 22.34 -25.64 25.09
N THR A 306 22.72 -25.90 23.83
CA THR A 306 23.35 -27.15 23.40
C THR A 306 24.84 -27.11 23.75
N PRO A 307 25.33 -27.80 24.79
CA PRO A 307 26.74 -27.75 25.16
C PRO A 307 27.57 -28.41 24.06
N PHE A 308 28.67 -27.78 23.65
CA PHE A 308 29.70 -28.43 22.84
C PHE A 308 30.12 -29.73 23.54
N GLN A 309 29.79 -30.89 22.96
CA GLN A 309 30.47 -32.15 23.28
C GLN A 309 31.69 -32.24 22.35
N PRO A 310 32.91 -31.96 22.84
CA PRO A 310 34.11 -32.27 22.07
C PRO A 310 34.23 -33.79 21.91
N ALA A 311 34.53 -34.22 20.68
CA ALA A 311 34.79 -35.60 20.30
C ALA A 311 36.12 -36.12 20.88
#